data_AF-A0A0Q9EBX0-F1
#
_entry.id   AF-A0A0Q9EBX0-F1
#
_cell.length_a   1.000
_cell.length_b   1.000
_cell.length_c   1.000
_cell.angle_alpha   90.00
_cell.angle_beta   90.00
_cell.angle_gamma   90.00
#
_symmetry.space_group_name_H-M   'P 1'
#
loop_
_entity.id
_entity.type
_entity.pdbx_description
1 polymer ?
#
loop_
_entity_poly.entity_id
_entity_poly.type
_entity_poly.pdbx_seq_one_letter_code
_entity_poly.pdbx_strand_id
1 'polypeptide(L)'
;MRCGPARSGASEHLLAAAARAGIAHYLALSVVGTPRLQGSAYFRAKQVQERLVAQARALHTLVRATQFFEFMANIIPPGSGKDLVHLSPARVQPVAADDVADVLADIAIRPPSGGTVEVAGPEPFCLSELVEWVMYSYQDDRPVIADVAARYYGAVLDDATLTPSDAAMLGATRFRDWLDGYVSGAIRFPQVHHPHPLAAELTAHDESRRVAR
;
A
#
# COMPACT_ATOMS: atom_id res chain seq x y z
N MET A 1 -21.66 -17.91 30.54
CA MET A 1 -20.73 -17.91 29.40
C MET A 1 -20.17 -16.50 29.23
N ARG A 2 -18.91 -16.27 29.58
CA ARG A 2 -18.24 -14.98 29.31
C ARG A 2 -17.63 -15.06 27.92
N CYS A 3 -18.06 -14.16 27.04
CA CYS A 3 -17.43 -13.93 25.74
C CYS A 3 -15.96 -13.57 26.01
N GLY A 4 -15.01 -14.29 25.41
CA GLY A 4 -13.58 -13.96 25.50
C GLY A 4 -13.30 -12.57 24.90
N PRO A 5 -12.17 -11.93 25.23
CA PRO A 5 -11.87 -10.60 24.72
C PRO A 5 -11.84 -10.63 23.19
N ALA A 6 -12.48 -9.63 22.57
CA ALA A 6 -12.37 -9.37 21.14
C ALA A 6 -10.89 -9.38 20.75
N ARG A 7 -10.52 -10.09 19.68
CA ARG A 7 -9.14 -10.10 19.18
C ARG A 7 -8.79 -8.67 18.75
N SER A 8 -8.06 -7.95 19.60
CA SER A 8 -7.67 -6.57 19.34
C SER A 8 -6.67 -6.53 18.19
N GLY A 9 -7.01 -5.76 17.16
CA GLY A 9 -6.18 -5.61 15.97
C GLY A 9 -4.87 -4.86 16.28
N ALA A 10 -3.87 -4.97 15.39
CA ALA A 10 -2.57 -4.31 15.58
C ALA A 10 -2.68 -2.82 15.91
N SER A 11 -3.59 -2.09 15.26
CA SER A 11 -3.83 -0.66 15.53
C SER A 11 -4.28 -0.40 16.97
N GLU A 12 -5.16 -1.23 17.54
CA GLU A 12 -5.63 -1.07 18.92
C GLU A 12 -4.50 -1.28 19.93
N HIS A 13 -3.64 -2.28 19.68
CA HIS A 13 -2.46 -2.52 20.51
C HIS A 13 -1.48 -1.34 20.47
N LEU A 14 -1.19 -0.81 19.28
CA LEU A 14 -0.28 0.32 19.11
C LEU A 14 -0.84 1.60 19.74
N LEU A 15 -2.13 1.88 19.58
CA LEU A 15 -2.79 3.02 20.21
C LEU A 15 -2.79 2.91 21.74
N ALA A 16 -3.09 1.73 22.28
CA ALA A 16 -3.03 1.49 23.72
C ALA A 16 -1.60 1.65 24.27
N ALA A 17 -0.59 1.17 23.54
CA ALA A 17 0.81 1.34 23.91
C ALA A 17 1.24 2.82 23.86
N ALA A 18 0.89 3.54 22.79
CA ALA A 18 1.17 4.97 22.63
C ALA A 18 0.54 5.80 23.77
N ALA A 19 -0.70 5.47 24.16
CA ALA A 19 -1.37 6.13 25.27
C ALA A 19 -0.65 5.89 26.61
N ARG A 20 -0.23 4.65 26.89
CA ARG A 20 0.54 4.33 28.11
C ARG A 20 1.90 5.03 28.15
N ALA A 21 2.54 5.19 26.99
CA ALA A 21 3.82 5.86 26.87
C ALA A 21 3.72 7.40 26.85
N GLY A 22 2.51 7.97 26.83
CA GLY A 22 2.33 9.42 26.78
C GLY A 22 2.80 10.05 25.46
N ILE A 23 2.67 9.34 24.33
CA ILE A 23 3.07 9.84 23.02
C ILE A 23 2.30 11.12 22.68
N ALA A 24 3.04 12.20 22.41
CA ALA A 24 2.48 13.52 22.12
C ALA A 24 1.92 13.64 20.70
N HIS A 25 2.42 12.83 19.76
CA HIS A 25 1.99 12.85 18.36
C HIS A 25 2.02 11.44 17.76
N TYR A 26 0.84 10.90 17.45
CA TYR A 26 0.68 9.61 16.79
C TYR A 26 0.50 9.80 15.28
N LEU A 27 1.44 9.31 14.47
CA LEU A 27 1.29 9.29 13.02
C LEU A 27 0.79 7.93 12.58
N ALA A 28 -0.24 7.92 11.73
CA ALA A 28 -0.72 6.70 11.09
C ALA A 28 -0.69 6.85 9.57
N LEU A 29 0.09 6.00 8.91
CA LEU A 29 0.14 5.91 7.46
C LEU A 29 -1.02 5.07 6.92
N SER A 30 -1.87 5.73 6.14
CA SER A 30 -3.00 5.20 5.40
C SER A 30 -2.81 5.43 3.90
N VAL A 31 -3.85 5.20 3.10
CA VAL A 31 -3.78 5.23 1.64
C VAL A 31 -4.85 6.17 1.06
N VAL A 32 -4.46 6.97 0.07
CA VAL A 32 -5.39 7.78 -0.73
C VAL A 32 -6.45 6.85 -1.35
N GLY A 33 -7.71 7.29 -1.31
CA GLY A 33 -8.83 6.47 -1.76
C GLY A 33 -9.40 5.50 -0.72
N THR A 34 -8.88 5.47 0.50
CA THR A 34 -9.44 4.67 1.62
C THR A 34 -10.97 4.71 1.68
N PRO A 35 -11.65 5.87 1.74
CA PRO A 35 -13.11 5.91 1.79
C PRO A 35 -13.80 5.53 0.47
N ARG A 36 -13.08 5.55 -0.66
CA ARG A 36 -13.62 5.37 -2.02
C ARG A 36 -13.60 3.90 -2.45
N LEU A 37 -12.51 3.18 -2.22
CA LEU A 37 -12.32 1.81 -2.75
C LEU A 37 -12.83 0.69 -1.82
N GLN A 38 -14.07 0.79 -1.34
CA GLN A 38 -14.60 -0.14 -0.33
C GLN A 38 -14.85 -1.56 -0.86
N GLY A 39 -14.75 -1.80 -2.18
CA GLY A 39 -14.72 -3.15 -2.76
C GLY A 39 -13.49 -3.96 -2.34
N SER A 40 -12.36 -3.28 -2.03
CA SER A 40 -11.12 -3.94 -1.60
C SER A 40 -11.09 -4.20 -0.10
N ALA A 41 -10.79 -5.44 0.30
CA ALA A 41 -10.66 -5.81 1.72
C ALA A 41 -9.56 -5.01 2.44
N TYR A 42 -8.47 -4.70 1.72
CA TYR A 42 -7.37 -3.91 2.24
C TYR A 42 -7.81 -2.46 2.58
N PHE A 43 -8.56 -1.82 1.68
CA PHE A 43 -9.06 -0.45 1.90
C PHE A 43 -10.11 -0.41 3.02
N ARG A 44 -10.93 -1.45 3.17
CA ARG A 44 -11.81 -1.59 4.35
C ARG A 44 -11.02 -1.69 5.65
N ALA A 45 -9.92 -2.46 5.67
CA ALA A 45 -9.05 -2.57 6.84
C ALA A 45 -8.37 -1.22 7.18
N LYS A 46 -7.88 -0.50 6.16
CA LYS A 46 -7.35 0.86 6.34
C LYS A 46 -8.41 1.84 6.87
N GLN A 47 -9.64 1.75 6.39
CA GLN A 47 -10.75 2.56 6.90
C GLN A 47 -11.04 2.28 8.38
N VAL A 48 -10.93 1.03 8.84
CA VAL A 48 -11.04 0.68 10.25
C VAL A 48 -9.88 1.28 11.06
N GLN A 49 -8.64 1.17 10.57
CA GLN A 49 -7.48 1.80 11.19
C GLN A 49 -7.66 3.32 11.34
N GLU A 50 -8.09 4.02 10.30
CA GLU A 50 -8.32 5.47 10.35
C GLU A 50 -9.36 5.85 11.41
N ARG A 51 -10.46 5.10 11.51
CA ARG A 51 -11.49 5.35 12.52
C ARG A 51 -10.97 5.15 13.94
N LEU A 52 -10.21 4.08 14.18
CA LEU A 52 -9.62 3.80 15.49
C LEU A 52 -8.65 4.90 15.92
N VAL A 53 -7.83 5.40 14.99
CA VAL A 53 -6.90 6.51 15.25
C VAL A 53 -7.66 7.80 15.52
N ALA A 54 -8.68 8.12 14.72
CA ALA A 54 -9.49 9.33 14.89
C ALA A 54 -10.27 9.36 16.22
N GLN A 55 -10.64 8.18 16.74
CA GLN A 55 -11.35 8.02 18.02
C GLN A 55 -10.40 7.89 19.22
N ALA A 56 -9.10 7.74 19.00
CA ALA A 56 -8.14 7.61 20.06
C ALA A 56 -7.92 8.94 20.79
N ARG A 57 -7.54 8.86 22.06
CA ARG A 57 -7.20 10.04 22.87
C ARG A 57 -5.89 10.72 22.45
N ALA A 58 -5.03 10.00 21.72
CA ALA A 58 -3.75 10.53 21.28
C ALA A 58 -3.97 11.62 20.20
N LEU A 59 -3.25 12.73 20.33
CA LEU A 59 -3.16 13.71 19.25
C LEU A 59 -2.48 13.04 18.06
N HIS A 60 -3.04 13.20 16.87
CA HIS A 60 -2.62 12.41 15.73
C HIS A 60 -2.54 13.21 14.43
N THR A 61 -1.94 12.58 13.44
CA THR A 61 -2.05 12.96 12.04
C THR A 61 -2.19 11.70 11.20
N LEU A 62 -3.27 11.62 10.43
CA LEU A 62 -3.46 10.59 9.42
C LEU A 62 -2.76 11.04 8.15
N VAL A 63 -1.83 10.24 7.66
CA VAL A 63 -1.11 10.51 6.41
C VAL A 63 -1.60 9.53 5.37
N ARG A 64 -2.30 9.98 4.34
CA ARG A 64 -2.72 9.14 3.22
C ARG A 64 -1.73 9.33 2.07
N ALA A 65 -0.88 8.33 1.83
CA ALA A 65 -0.03 8.34 0.66
C ALA A 65 -0.75 7.68 -0.53
N THR A 66 -0.45 8.11 -1.76
CA THR A 66 -0.81 7.35 -2.96
C THR A 66 0.03 6.06 -3.05
N GLN A 67 -0.23 5.24 -4.07
CA GLN A 67 0.48 3.98 -4.26
C GLN A 67 1.97 4.24 -4.47
N PHE A 68 2.82 3.33 -4.01
CA PHE A 68 4.26 3.47 -4.13
C PHE A 68 4.74 2.96 -5.48
N PHE A 69 5.75 3.59 -6.09
CA PHE A 69 6.36 3.04 -7.30
C PHE A 69 6.89 1.61 -7.07
N GLU A 70 7.42 1.36 -5.88
CA GLU A 70 7.91 0.06 -5.37
C GLU A 70 6.84 -1.04 -5.39
N PHE A 71 5.57 -0.65 -5.38
CA PHE A 71 4.46 -1.57 -5.36
C PHE A 71 3.98 -1.98 -6.76
N MET A 72 4.38 -1.25 -7.82
CA MET A 72 3.85 -1.46 -9.17
C MET A 72 4.10 -2.88 -9.70
N ALA A 73 5.23 -3.48 -9.35
CA ALA A 73 5.55 -4.88 -9.71
C ALA A 73 4.54 -5.89 -9.13
N ASN A 74 3.96 -5.60 -7.96
CA ASN A 74 2.98 -6.49 -7.32
C ASN A 74 1.59 -6.44 -7.98
N ILE A 75 1.37 -5.48 -8.87
CA ILE A 75 0.13 -5.35 -9.64
C ILE A 75 0.15 -6.28 -10.85
N ILE A 76 1.34 -6.68 -11.32
CA ILE A 76 1.51 -7.58 -12.46
C ILE A 76 0.81 -8.92 -12.13
N PRO A 77 -0.22 -9.33 -12.90
CA PRO A 77 -0.89 -10.60 -12.68
C PRO A 77 0.07 -11.78 -12.88
N PRO A 78 -0.05 -12.84 -12.08
CA PRO A 78 0.72 -14.05 -12.29
C PRO A 78 0.42 -14.64 -13.67
N GLY A 79 1.44 -15.16 -14.35
CA GLY A 79 1.33 -15.74 -15.69
C GLY A 79 2.70 -16.02 -16.28
N SER A 80 2.76 -16.56 -17.49
CA SER A 80 4.03 -16.89 -18.15
C SER A 80 3.92 -16.86 -19.67
N GLY A 81 5.05 -16.65 -20.35
CA GLY A 81 5.12 -16.76 -21.81
C GLY A 81 4.29 -15.69 -22.52
N LYS A 82 3.23 -16.09 -23.22
CA LYS A 82 2.42 -15.21 -24.10
C LYS A 82 1.05 -14.84 -23.51
N ASP A 83 0.85 -15.07 -22.22
CA ASP A 83 -0.41 -14.74 -21.55
C ASP A 83 -0.69 -13.23 -21.64
N LEU A 84 -1.93 -12.86 -21.97
CA LEU A 84 -2.34 -11.46 -21.98
C LEU A 84 -2.44 -10.93 -20.54
N VAL A 85 -1.92 -9.73 -20.32
CA VAL A 85 -1.97 -9.05 -19.02
C VAL A 85 -3.06 -7.98 -19.04
N HIS A 86 -4.16 -8.28 -18.38
CA HIS A 86 -5.31 -7.36 -18.26
C HIS A 86 -5.09 -6.41 -17.09
N LEU A 87 -5.01 -5.11 -17.37
CA LEU A 87 -4.77 -4.07 -16.37
C LEU A 87 -5.80 -2.95 -16.51
N SER A 88 -6.17 -2.35 -15.38
CA SER A 88 -7.09 -1.23 -15.38
C SER A 88 -6.44 -0.01 -16.05
N PRO A 89 -7.17 0.70 -16.93
CA PRO A 89 -6.70 1.97 -17.50
C PRO A 89 -6.96 3.18 -16.58
N ALA A 90 -7.46 2.96 -15.37
CA ALA A 90 -7.81 4.05 -14.45
C ALA A 90 -6.58 4.90 -14.07
N ARG A 91 -6.84 6.18 -13.79
CA ARG A 91 -5.79 7.12 -13.37
C ARG A 91 -5.26 6.83 -11.96
N VAL A 92 -3.94 6.92 -11.82
CA VAL A 92 -3.18 6.82 -10.56
C VAL A 92 -2.16 7.94 -10.48
N GLN A 93 -1.68 8.30 -9.28
CA GLN A 93 -0.60 9.28 -9.10
C GLN A 93 0.39 8.77 -8.05
N PRO A 94 1.17 7.73 -8.37
CA PRO A 94 2.01 7.05 -7.40
C PRO A 94 3.19 7.91 -6.97
N VAL A 95 3.76 7.60 -5.81
CA VAL A 95 4.82 8.35 -5.13
C VAL A 95 6.01 7.44 -4.83
N ALA A 96 7.23 7.98 -4.75
CA ALA A 96 8.37 7.22 -4.26
C ALA A 96 8.27 7.00 -2.74
N ALA A 97 8.68 5.83 -2.25
CA ALA A 97 8.67 5.57 -0.81
C ALA A 97 9.56 6.54 -0.02
N ASP A 98 10.70 6.94 -0.59
CA ASP A 98 11.64 7.90 0.02
C ASP A 98 10.99 9.28 0.19
N ASP A 99 10.26 9.78 -0.82
CA ASP A 99 9.54 11.05 -0.72
C ASP A 99 8.49 11.01 0.42
N VAL A 100 7.80 9.87 0.59
CA VAL A 100 6.86 9.69 1.70
C VAL A 100 7.57 9.64 3.04
N ALA A 101 8.75 9.01 3.11
CA ALA A 101 9.56 8.96 4.32
C ALA A 101 10.01 10.35 4.76
N ASP A 102 10.46 11.19 3.81
CA ASP A 102 10.84 12.58 4.06
C ASP A 102 9.65 13.38 4.61
N VAL A 103 8.48 13.27 3.96
CA VAL A 103 7.26 13.96 4.44
C VAL A 103 6.84 13.46 5.82
N LEU A 104 6.95 12.16 6.10
CA LEU A 104 6.65 11.61 7.43
C LEU A 104 7.60 12.14 8.50
N ALA A 105 8.90 12.22 8.21
CA ALA A 105 9.90 12.79 9.12
C ALA A 105 9.58 14.27 9.42
N ASP A 106 9.21 15.03 8.39
CA ASP A 106 8.79 16.41 8.49
C ASP A 106 7.52 16.60 9.33
N ILE A 107 6.51 15.74 9.15
CA ILE A 107 5.26 15.79 9.92
C ILE A 107 5.53 15.41 11.38
N ALA A 108 6.40 14.42 11.64
CA ALA A 108 6.65 13.91 12.98
C ALA A 108 7.20 14.95 13.96
N ILE A 109 7.84 16.01 13.45
CA ILE A 109 8.39 17.11 14.27
C ILE A 109 7.48 18.36 14.31
N ARG A 110 6.33 18.33 13.63
CA ARG A 110 5.34 19.42 13.63
C ARG A 110 4.23 19.15 14.65
N PRO A 111 3.49 20.18 15.08
CA PRO A 111 2.28 19.96 15.88
C PRO A 111 1.30 19.00 15.18
N PRO A 112 0.61 18.11 15.91
CA PRO A 112 -0.40 17.24 15.34
C PRO A 112 -1.50 18.05 14.64
N SER A 113 -1.78 17.72 13.38
CA SER A 113 -2.85 18.41 12.61
C SER A 113 -4.26 18.11 13.13
N GLY A 114 -4.44 17.00 13.86
CA GLY A 114 -5.76 16.50 14.27
C GLY A 114 -6.62 16.01 13.09
N GLY A 115 -6.03 15.90 11.90
CA GLY A 115 -6.75 15.58 10.67
C GLY A 115 -5.99 14.65 9.74
N THR A 116 -6.38 14.69 8.48
CA THR A 116 -5.76 13.91 7.40
C THR A 116 -4.98 14.84 6.46
N VAL A 117 -3.77 14.43 6.11
CA VAL A 117 -2.98 15.02 5.03
C VAL A 117 -2.76 13.98 3.95
N GLU A 118 -2.68 14.41 2.70
CA GLU A 118 -2.41 13.52 1.56
C GLU A 118 -1.02 13.78 1.01
N VAL A 119 -0.34 12.69 0.60
CA VAL A 119 0.98 12.73 -0.04
C VAL A 119 0.89 11.96 -1.34
N ALA A 120 1.38 12.55 -2.42
CA ALA A 120 1.33 11.96 -3.75
C ALA A 120 2.61 12.23 -4.52
N GLY A 121 2.85 11.48 -5.60
CA GLY A 121 3.97 11.79 -6.48
C GLY A 121 3.67 12.96 -7.39
N PRO A 122 4.66 13.42 -8.16
CA PRO A 122 4.55 14.63 -8.94
C PRO A 122 3.61 14.49 -10.15
N GLU A 123 3.31 13.27 -10.60
CA GLU A 123 2.72 13.04 -11.93
C GLU A 123 1.62 11.95 -11.92
N PRO A 124 0.47 12.20 -12.56
CA PRO A 124 -0.54 11.17 -12.79
C PRO A 124 -0.21 10.29 -14.00
N PHE A 125 -0.64 9.04 -13.96
CA PHE A 125 -0.44 8.03 -15.02
C PHE A 125 -1.72 7.23 -15.26
N CYS A 126 -1.82 6.62 -16.44
CA CYS A 126 -2.69 5.47 -16.68
C CYS A 126 -2.06 4.23 -16.02
N LEU A 127 -2.80 3.48 -15.21
CA LEU A 127 -2.22 2.37 -14.46
C LEU A 127 -1.68 1.26 -15.37
N SER A 128 -2.37 0.92 -16.47
CA SER A 128 -1.91 -0.11 -17.40
C SER A 128 -0.57 0.25 -18.04
N GLU A 129 -0.42 1.50 -18.48
CA GLU A 129 0.82 1.98 -19.11
C GLU A 129 1.97 2.01 -18.11
N LEU A 130 1.70 2.46 -16.88
CA LEU A 130 2.69 2.53 -15.82
C LEU A 130 3.24 1.15 -15.47
N VAL A 131 2.36 0.16 -15.30
CA VAL A 131 2.75 -1.21 -14.97
C VAL A 131 3.44 -1.88 -16.16
N GLU A 132 3.06 -1.57 -17.40
CA GLU A 132 3.74 -2.04 -18.60
C GLU A 132 5.22 -1.60 -18.62
N TRP A 133 5.53 -0.35 -18.26
CA TRP A 133 6.93 0.10 -18.10
C TRP A 133 7.70 -0.69 -17.06
N VAL A 134 7.05 -1.05 -15.95
CA VAL A 134 7.66 -1.89 -14.92
C VAL A 134 7.88 -3.32 -15.44
N MET A 135 6.93 -3.90 -16.17
CA MET A 135 7.09 -5.21 -16.81
C MET A 135 8.31 -5.26 -17.73
N TYR A 136 8.51 -4.24 -18.58
CA TYR A 136 9.70 -4.15 -19.44
C TYR A 136 11.01 -4.16 -18.65
N SER A 137 11.04 -3.54 -17.47
CA SER A 137 12.23 -3.55 -16.60
C SER A 137 12.58 -4.93 -16.05
N TYR A 138 11.58 -5.83 -15.95
CA TYR A 138 11.74 -7.24 -15.58
C TYR A 138 11.95 -8.18 -16.78
N GLN A 139 12.09 -7.63 -17.99
CA GLN A 139 12.13 -8.41 -19.24
C GLN A 139 10.87 -9.25 -19.46
N ASP A 140 9.73 -8.78 -18.95
CA ASP A 140 8.41 -9.36 -19.18
C ASP A 140 7.77 -8.66 -20.39
N ASP A 141 7.69 -9.37 -21.51
CA ASP A 141 7.21 -8.89 -22.81
C ASP A 141 5.77 -9.32 -23.12
N ARG A 142 5.03 -9.76 -22.10
CA ARG A 142 3.62 -10.13 -22.25
C ARG A 142 2.78 -8.95 -22.74
N PRO A 143 1.85 -9.14 -23.72
CA PRO A 143 1.02 -8.05 -24.20
C PRO A 143 0.05 -7.54 -23.12
N VAL A 144 0.04 -6.22 -22.91
CA VAL A 144 -0.88 -5.56 -21.98
C VAL A 144 -2.18 -5.18 -22.68
N ILE A 145 -3.31 -5.52 -22.06
CA ILE A 145 -4.65 -5.13 -22.47
C ILE A 145 -5.23 -4.18 -21.42
N ALA A 146 -5.54 -2.96 -21.85
CA ALA A 146 -6.32 -2.01 -21.07
C ALA A 146 -7.76 -2.52 -20.93
N ASP A 147 -8.12 -2.96 -19.73
CA ASP A 147 -9.40 -3.60 -19.41
C ASP A 147 -10.08 -2.87 -18.25
N VAL A 148 -11.17 -2.16 -18.55
CA VAL A 148 -11.95 -1.41 -17.55
C VAL A 148 -12.60 -2.30 -16.48
N ALA A 149 -12.74 -3.60 -16.74
CA ALA A 149 -13.25 -4.57 -15.78
C ALA A 149 -12.15 -5.24 -14.95
N ALA A 150 -10.87 -5.03 -15.29
CA ALA A 150 -9.75 -5.56 -14.52
C ALA A 150 -9.78 -5.02 -13.09
N ARG A 151 -9.60 -5.94 -12.13
CA ARG A 151 -9.72 -5.64 -10.71
C ARG A 151 -8.36 -5.34 -10.09
N TYR A 152 -8.26 -4.21 -9.41
CA TYR A 152 -7.19 -3.86 -8.49
C TYR A 152 -7.54 -4.34 -7.08
N TYR A 153 -6.89 -5.41 -6.62
CA TYR A 153 -7.11 -6.01 -5.30
C TYR A 153 -8.59 -6.25 -4.95
N GLY A 154 -9.31 -6.84 -5.91
CA GLY A 154 -10.72 -7.22 -5.77
C GLY A 154 -11.73 -6.14 -6.12
N ALA A 155 -11.30 -4.92 -6.50
CA ALA A 155 -12.19 -3.83 -6.84
C ALA A 155 -11.90 -3.26 -8.24
N VAL A 156 -12.94 -2.80 -8.93
CA VAL A 156 -12.80 -2.02 -10.17
C VAL A 156 -12.49 -0.58 -9.79
N LEU A 157 -11.55 0.04 -10.50
CA LEU A 157 -11.12 1.41 -10.27
C LEU A 157 -11.88 2.41 -11.14
N ASP A 158 -11.99 3.63 -10.63
CA ASP A 158 -12.25 4.83 -11.42
C ASP A 158 -11.07 5.81 -11.31
N ASP A 159 -11.09 6.87 -12.11
CA ASP A 159 -10.01 7.87 -12.21
C ASP A 159 -9.82 8.73 -10.96
N ALA A 160 -10.80 8.73 -10.05
CA ALA A 160 -10.75 9.49 -8.81
C ALA A 160 -10.31 8.63 -7.62
N THR A 161 -10.31 7.30 -7.76
CA THR A 161 -10.11 6.39 -6.63
C THR A 161 -8.70 6.54 -6.06
N LEU A 162 -7.69 6.45 -6.92
CA LEU A 162 -6.27 6.36 -6.57
C LEU A 162 -5.49 7.65 -6.87
N THR A 163 -6.20 8.74 -7.15
CA THR A 163 -5.64 10.08 -7.31
C THR A 163 -5.87 10.91 -6.04
N PRO A 164 -4.91 11.77 -5.67
CA PRO A 164 -5.02 12.65 -4.51
C PRO A 164 -6.06 13.75 -4.72
N SER A 165 -6.40 14.45 -3.66
CA SER A 165 -7.01 15.77 -3.72
C SER A 165 -6.00 16.85 -4.13
N ASP A 166 -6.50 18.01 -4.55
CA ASP A 166 -5.67 19.17 -4.94
C ASP A 166 -4.79 19.72 -3.79
N ALA A 167 -5.07 19.34 -2.55
CA ALA A 167 -4.34 19.76 -1.36
C ALA A 167 -3.17 18.83 -0.98
N ALA A 168 -2.91 17.77 -1.77
CA ALA A 168 -1.86 16.83 -1.45
C ALA A 168 -0.46 17.47 -1.55
N MET A 169 0.40 17.06 -0.62
CA MET A 169 1.83 17.35 -0.68
C MET A 169 2.44 16.48 -1.78
N LEU A 170 3.07 17.12 -2.76
CA LEU A 170 3.67 16.41 -3.89
C LEU A 170 5.15 16.09 -3.60
N GLY A 171 5.52 14.83 -3.74
CA GLY A 171 6.89 14.37 -3.78
C GLY A 171 7.62 14.89 -5.04
N ALA A 172 8.95 14.90 -4.99
CA ALA A 172 9.79 15.43 -6.06
C ALA A 172 10.22 14.35 -7.07
N THR A 173 10.22 13.08 -6.66
CA THR A 173 10.77 11.99 -7.46
C THR A 173 9.82 11.61 -8.59
N ARG A 174 10.29 11.77 -9.84
CA ARG A 174 9.55 11.36 -11.04
C ARG A 174 9.71 9.87 -11.28
N PHE A 175 8.70 9.25 -11.89
CA PHE A 175 8.72 7.81 -12.16
C PHE A 175 9.91 7.36 -13.00
N ARG A 176 10.30 8.15 -14.01
CA ARG A 176 11.48 7.86 -14.85
C ARG A 176 12.76 7.79 -14.02
N ASP A 177 13.01 8.80 -13.20
CA ASP A 177 14.23 8.90 -12.41
C ASP A 177 14.29 7.75 -11.39
N TRP A 178 13.14 7.40 -10.80
CA TRP A 178 13.00 6.23 -9.93
C TRP A 178 13.29 4.92 -10.67
N LEU A 179 12.71 4.72 -11.87
CA LEU A 179 12.89 3.49 -12.64
C LEU A 179 14.35 3.32 -13.10
N ASP A 180 14.99 4.39 -13.54
CA ASP A 180 16.40 4.40 -13.92
C ASP A 180 17.30 4.05 -12.71
N GLY A 181 16.99 4.60 -11.54
CA GLY A 181 17.65 4.26 -10.28
C GLY A 181 17.44 2.79 -9.87
N TYR A 182 16.26 2.24 -10.12
CA TYR A 182 15.96 0.83 -9.85
C TYR A 182 16.73 -0.11 -10.79
N VAL A 183 16.67 0.13 -12.10
CA VAL A 183 17.32 -0.72 -13.12
C VAL A 183 18.85 -0.68 -13.01
N SER A 184 19.42 0.47 -12.65
CA SER A 184 20.87 0.61 -12.44
C SER A 184 21.36 0.02 -11.10
N GLY A 185 20.46 -0.44 -10.23
CA GLY A 185 20.77 -0.94 -8.89
C GLY A 185 21.20 0.16 -7.90
N ALA A 186 21.01 1.43 -8.25
CA ALA A 186 21.25 2.57 -7.37
C ALA A 186 20.22 2.63 -6.23
N ILE A 187 18.98 2.21 -6.48
CA ILE A 187 17.95 2.00 -5.46
C ILE A 187 18.08 0.58 -4.92
N ARG A 188 18.45 0.45 -3.64
CA ARG A 188 18.48 -0.85 -2.94
C ARG A 188 17.20 -1.03 -2.15
N PHE A 189 16.32 -1.93 -2.60
CA PHE A 189 15.24 -2.38 -1.74
C PHE A 189 15.80 -3.23 -0.61
N PRO A 190 15.49 -2.94 0.66
CA PRO A 190 15.72 -3.92 1.72
C PRO A 190 14.91 -5.17 1.36
N GLN A 191 15.57 -6.32 1.25
CA GLN A 191 14.85 -7.59 1.16
C GLN A 191 14.09 -7.80 2.47
N VAL A 192 12.80 -7.47 2.47
CA VAL A 192 11.93 -7.78 3.59
C VAL A 192 11.53 -9.24 3.42
N HIS A 193 12.15 -10.13 4.19
CA HIS A 193 11.67 -11.50 4.36
C HIS A 193 10.29 -11.45 5.01
N HIS A 194 9.23 -11.40 4.21
CA HIS A 194 7.90 -11.73 4.71
C HIS A 194 7.89 -13.22 5.03
N PRO A 195 7.68 -13.64 6.29
CA PRO A 195 7.40 -15.04 6.57
C PRO A 195 6.16 -15.41 5.78
N HIS A 196 6.27 -16.40 4.88
CA HIS A 196 5.17 -16.88 4.07
C HIS A 196 4.05 -17.33 5.02
N PRO A 197 2.90 -16.63 5.11
CA PRO A 197 1.91 -16.88 6.15
C PRO A 197 1.25 -18.26 6.03
N LEU A 198 1.42 -18.94 4.90
CA LEU A 198 0.95 -20.30 4.66
C LEU A 198 2.06 -21.37 4.80
N ALA A 199 3.32 -20.99 5.10
CA ALA A 199 4.38 -21.98 5.26
C ALA A 199 4.19 -22.83 6.53
N ALA A 200 3.55 -22.28 7.56
CA ALA A 200 3.23 -23.01 8.79
C ALA A 200 2.18 -24.11 8.58
N GLU A 201 1.26 -23.94 7.62
CA GLU A 201 0.22 -24.92 7.31
C GLU A 201 0.76 -26.11 6.50
N LEU A 202 1.80 -25.89 5.69
CA LEU A 202 2.45 -26.94 4.90
C LEU A 202 3.27 -27.92 5.76
N THR A 203 3.93 -27.43 6.81
CA THR A 203 4.66 -28.29 7.76
C THR A 203 3.75 -29.20 8.58
N ALA A 204 2.56 -28.74 8.97
CA ALA A 204 1.60 -29.55 9.73
C ALA A 204 0.97 -30.68 8.88
N HIS A 205 0.81 -30.43 7.57
CA HIS A 205 0.27 -31.43 6.64
C HIS A 205 1.28 -32.52 6.27
N ASP A 206 2.59 -32.21 6.28
CA ASP A 206 3.66 -33.16 5.96
C ASP A 206 3.99 -34.10 7.14
N GLU A 207 3.94 -33.62 8.39
CA GLU A 207 4.09 -34.49 9.56
C GLU A 207 2.93 -35.49 9.71
N SER A 208 1.71 -35.06 9.39
CA SER A 208 0.52 -35.94 9.42
C SER A 208 0.58 -37.08 8.40
N ARG A 209 1.34 -36.91 7.30
CA ARG A 209 1.58 -37.95 6.29
C ARG A 209 2.74 -38.89 6.62
N ARG A 210 3.69 -38.45 7.45
CA ARG A 210 4.82 -39.29 7.91
C ARG A 210 4.44 -40.25 9.04
N VAL A 211 3.47 -39.90 9.90
CA VAL A 211 3.01 -40.76 11.00
C VAL A 211 2.03 -41.85 10.52
N ALA A 212 1.51 -41.74 9.30
CA ALA A 212 0.58 -42.70 8.70
C ALA A 212 1.26 -43.76 7.79
N ARG A 213 2.58 -43.95 7.89
CA ARG A 213 3.35 -45.00 7.18
C ARG A 213 4.07 -45.92 8.14
#